data_AF-A0A923SG87-F1
#
_entry.id   AF-A0A923SG87-F1
#
_cell.length_a   1.000
_cell.length_b   1.000
_cell.length_c   1.000
_cell.angle_alpha   90.00
_cell.angle_beta   90.00
_cell.angle_gamma   90.00
#
_symmetry.space_group_name_H-M   'P 1'
#
loop_
_entity.id
_entity.type
_entity.pdbx_description
1 polymer ?
#
loop_
_entity_poly.entity_id
_entity_poly.type
_entity_poly.pdbx_seq_one_letter_code
_entity_poly.pdbx_strand_id
1 'polypeptide(L)' 'MENQNINELINKAKSSNQKKVIQKIVPILNKEVDEVQFSFYIEKELLKKLKMKALQNETSMKFLVNDAIKQFLA' A
#
# COMPACT_ATOMS: atom_id res chain seq x y z
N MET A 1 14.43 5.26 -53.34
CA MET A 1 15.60 5.14 -52.45
C MET A 1 15.24 5.39 -50.97
N GLU A 2 13.99 5.16 -50.54
CA GLU A 2 13.54 5.45 -49.15
C GLU A 2 13.50 4.21 -48.24
N ASN A 3 13.27 3.01 -48.80
CA ASN A 3 13.19 1.75 -48.04
C ASN A 3 14.51 1.32 -47.36
N GLN A 4 15.64 1.89 -47.77
CA GLN A 4 16.94 1.60 -47.16
C GLN A 4 17.08 2.28 -45.79
N ASN A 5 16.47 3.46 -45.62
CA ASN A 5 16.58 4.28 -44.41
C ASN A 5 15.82 3.66 -43.23
N ILE A 6 14.65 3.05 -43.49
CA ILE A 6 13.85 2.35 -42.48
C ILE A 6 14.56 1.07 -42.00
N ASN A 7 15.18 0.33 -42.91
CA ASN A 7 15.94 -0.87 -42.55
C ASN A 7 17.15 -0.54 -41.68
N GLU A 8 17.85 0.56 -41.94
CA GLU A 8 18.93 1.05 -41.08
C GLU A 8 18.44 1.43 -39.68
N LEU A 9 17.31 2.12 -39.58
CA LEU A 9 16.67 2.46 -38.30
C LEU A 9 16.29 1.22 -37.49
N ILE A 10 15.71 0.21 -38.14
CA ILE A 10 15.32 -1.06 -37.50
C ILE A 10 16.55 -1.82 -37.00
N ASN A 11 17.63 -1.85 -37.80
CA ASN A 11 18.86 -2.52 -37.41
C ASN A 11 19.56 -1.80 -36.25
N LYS A 12 19.48 -0.47 -36.19
CA LYS A 12 19.99 0.34 -35.08
C LYS A 12 19.19 0.14 -33.79
N ALA A 13 17.87 -0.04 -33.90
CA ALA A 13 17.01 -0.35 -32.76
C ALA A 13 17.28 -1.77 -32.22
N LYS A 14 17.48 -2.74 -33.11
CA LYS A 14 17.78 -4.14 -32.75
C LYS A 14 19.20 -4.35 -32.20
N SER A 15 20.17 -3.54 -32.62
CA SER A 15 21.55 -3.58 -32.11
C SER A 15 21.71 -2.88 -30.76
N SER A 16 20.75 -2.05 -30.37
CA SER A 16 20.61 -1.51 -29.02
C SER A 16 20.16 -2.61 -28.04
N ASN A 17 21.05 -3.57 -27.79
CA ASN A 17 20.97 -4.52 -26.67
C ASN A 17 21.24 -3.78 -25.34
N GLN A 18 20.52 -2.68 -25.09
CA GLN A 18 20.46 -2.09 -23.77
C GLN A 18 19.80 -3.13 -22.87
N LYS A 19 20.63 -3.91 -22.17
CA LYS A 19 20.21 -4.83 -21.11
C LYS A 19 19.27 -4.02 -20.21
N LYS A 20 17.97 -4.23 -20.37
CA LYS A 20 16.97 -3.57 -19.52
C LYS A 20 17.35 -3.97 -18.10
N VAL A 21 17.82 -3.00 -17.33
CA VAL A 21 18.06 -3.19 -15.90
C VAL A 21 16.67 -3.32 -15.30
N ILE A 22 16.14 -4.54 -15.32
CA ILE A 22 14.87 -4.86 -14.68
C ILE A 22 15.15 -4.73 -13.19
N GLN A 23 14.74 -3.60 -12.61
CA GLN A 23 14.83 -3.40 -11.19
C GLN A 23 13.96 -4.45 -10.50
N LYS A 24 14.59 -5.36 -9.76
CA LYS A 24 13.89 -6.38 -8.99
C LYS A 24 13.11 -5.69 -7.89
N ILE A 25 11.80 -5.57 -8.04
CA ILE A 25 10.91 -5.20 -6.95
C ILE A 25 10.86 -6.37 -5.95
N VAL A 26 11.34 -6.12 -4.74
CA VAL A 26 11.29 -7.09 -3.63
C VAL A 26 10.27 -6.57 -2.63
N PRO A 27 9.36 -7.42 -2.13
CA PRO A 27 8.47 -7.03 -1.04
C PRO A 27 9.30 -6.55 0.15
N ILE A 28 8.97 -5.37 0.66
CA ILE A 28 9.49 -4.93 1.95
C ILE A 28 8.83 -5.85 2.98
N LEU A 29 9.62 -6.68 3.66
CA LEU A 29 9.14 -7.44 4.81
C LEU A 29 8.71 -6.43 5.87
N ASN A 30 7.41 -6.20 5.97
CA ASN A 30 6.86 -5.33 7.00
C ASN A 30 7.24 -5.90 8.37
N LYS A 31 7.62 -5.02 9.30
CA LYS A 31 7.91 -5.38 10.70
C LYS A 31 6.79 -6.28 11.22
N GLU A 32 7.16 -7.42 11.80
CA GLU A 32 6.27 -8.26 12.61
C GLU A 32 5.85 -7.43 13.83
N VAL A 33 4.75 -6.70 13.71
CA VAL A 33 4.05 -6.19 14.87
C VAL A 33 3.22 -7.37 15.38
N ASP A 34 3.40 -7.75 16.65
CA ASP A 34 2.65 -8.83 17.30
C ASP A 34 1.18 -8.41 17.50
N GLU A 35 0.44 -8.37 16.41
CA GLU A 35 -0.97 -7.99 16.34
C GLU A 35 -1.79 -9.17 15.82
N VAL A 36 -2.85 -9.50 16.55
CA VAL A 36 -3.82 -10.52 16.15
C VAL A 36 -5.08 -9.84 15.65
N GLN A 37 -5.61 -10.32 14.51
CA GLN A 37 -6.90 -9.86 14.01
C GLN A 37 -8.03 -10.33 14.93
N PHE A 38 -8.86 -9.40 15.37
CA PHE A 38 -10.07 -9.65 16.16
C PHE A 38 -11.29 -9.04 15.46
N SER A 39 -12.44 -9.72 15.49
CA SER A 39 -13.66 -9.28 14.83
C SER A 39 -14.89 -9.58 15.68
N PHE A 40 -15.77 -8.59 15.82
CA PHE A 40 -17.03 -8.68 16.57
C PHE A 40 -18.08 -7.73 15.97
N TYR A 41 -19.34 -7.94 16.32
CA TYR A 41 -20.42 -7.04 15.92
C TYR A 41 -20.50 -5.82 16.84
N ILE A 42 -20.66 -4.63 16.25
CA ILE A 42 -20.84 -3.38 16.95
C ILE A 42 -22.11 -2.68 16.46
N GLU A 43 -22.80 -1.97 17.34
CA GLU A 43 -23.98 -1.20 16.98
C GLU A 43 -23.66 -0.15 15.90
N LYS A 44 -24.57 -0.01 14.93
CA LYS A 44 -24.39 0.89 13.78
C LYS A 44 -24.14 2.34 14.19
N GLU A 45 -24.89 2.83 15.18
CA GLU A 45 -24.73 4.19 15.69
C GLU A 45 -23.41 4.39 16.44
N LEU A 46 -22.96 3.37 17.15
CA LEU A 46 -21.66 3.40 17.82
C LEU A 46 -20.50 3.44 16.81
N LEU A 47 -20.57 2.65 15.73
CA LEU A 47 -19.60 2.69 14.64
C LEU A 47 -19.53 4.07 13.96
N LYS A 48 -20.68 4.72 13.75
CA LYS A 48 -20.72 6.08 13.18
C LYS A 48 -20.01 7.07 14.10
N LYS A 49 -20.30 7.05 15.41
CA LYS A 49 -19.66 7.92 16.40
C LYS A 49 -18.15 7.69 16.46
N LEU A 50 -17.72 6.43 16.43
CA LEU A 50 -16.30 6.06 16.41
C LEU A 50 -15.58 6.65 15.18
N LYS A 51 -16.18 6.53 13.99
CA LYS A 51 -15.63 7.11 12.76
C LYS A 51 -15.52 8.63 12.84
N MET A 52 -16.57 9.31 13.32
CA MET A 52 -16.55 10.76 13.47
C MET A 52 -15.46 11.21 14.45
N LYS A 53 -15.29 10.51 15.57
CA LYS A 53 -14.25 10.82 16.56
C LYS A 53 -12.84 10.59 15.98
N ALA A 54 -12.65 9.54 15.18
CA ALA A 54 -11.38 9.29 14.50
C ALA A 54 -11.00 10.45 13.56
N LEU A 55 -11.98 10.93 12.77
CA LEU A 55 -11.80 12.08 11.88
C LEU A 55 -11.48 13.37 12.65
N GLN A 56 -12.20 13.66 13.73
CA GLN A 56 -11.98 14.86 14.55
C GLN A 56 -10.59 14.89 15.21
N ASN A 57 -10.09 13.73 15.63
CA ASN A 57 -8.81 13.60 16.32
C ASN A 57 -7.63 13.34 15.37
N GLU A 58 -7.85 13.42 14.05
CA GLU A 58 -6.84 13.11 13.02
C GLU A 58 -6.12 11.76 13.28
N THR A 59 -6.87 10.76 13.75
CA THR A 59 -6.34 9.46 14.16
C THR A 59 -7.12 8.31 13.50
N SER A 60 -6.67 7.08 13.74
CA SER A 60 -7.33 5.89 13.20
C SER A 60 -8.35 5.30 14.18
N MET A 61 -9.38 4.64 13.66
CA MET A 61 -10.31 3.86 14.50
C MET A 61 -9.59 2.79 15.31
N LYS A 62 -8.56 2.15 14.73
CA LYS A 62 -7.73 1.13 15.41
C LYS A 62 -7.07 1.72 16.65
N PHE A 63 -6.47 2.92 16.53
CA PHE A 63 -5.87 3.60 17.66
C PHE A 63 -6.90 3.85 18.77
N LEU A 64 -8.05 4.43 18.43
CA LEU A 64 -9.11 4.72 19.42
C LEU A 64 -9.63 3.46 20.13
N VAL A 65 -9.84 2.36 19.39
CA VAL A 65 -10.32 1.10 19.97
C VAL A 65 -9.27 0.52 20.91
N ASN A 66 -8.01 0.44 20.47
CA ASN A 66 -6.94 -0.10 21.29
C ASN A 66 -6.64 0.77 22.52
N ASP A 67 -6.69 2.09 22.39
CA ASP A 67 -6.52 3.04 23.50
C ASP A 67 -7.65 2.90 24.52
N ALA A 68 -8.91 2.83 24.08
CA ALA A 68 -10.05 2.62 24.96
C ALA A 68 -9.98 1.27 25.70
N ILE A 69 -9.59 0.19 25.00
CA ILE A 69 -9.40 -1.14 25.62
C ILE A 69 -8.28 -1.08 26.67
N LYS A 70 -7.15 -0.42 26.36
CA LYS A 70 -6.04 -0.26 27.32
C LYS A 70 -6.46 0.54 28.56
N GLN A 71 -7.19 1.64 28.37
CA GLN A 71 -7.68 2.47 29.48
C GLN A 71 -8.71 1.74 30.35
N PHE A 72 -9.51 0.84 29.76
CA PHE A 72 -10.50 0.06 30.51
C PHE A 72 -9.89 -1.10 31.30
N LEU A 73 -8.80 -1.69 30.80
CA LEU A 73 -8.13 -2.85 31.42
C LEU A 73 -6.97 -2.49 32.35
N ALA A 74 -6.47 -1.25 32.30
CA ALA A 74 -5.40 -0.72 33.16
C ALA A 74 -5.96 -0.21 34.50
#